data_AF-A0A7X5QI67-F1
#
_entry.id   AF-A0A7X5QI67-F1
#
_cell.length_a   1.000
_cell.length_b   1.000
_cell.length_c   1.000
_cell.angle_alpha   90.00
_cell.angle_beta   90.00
_cell.angle_gamma   90.00
#
_symmetry.space_group_name_H-M   'P 1'
#
loop_
_entity.id
_entity.type
_entity.pdbx_description
1 polymer ?
#
loop_
_entity_poly.entity_id
_entity_poly.type
_entity_poly.pdbx_seq_one_letter_code
_entity_poly.pdbx_strand_id
1 'polypeptide(L)'
;MSRIAPYPLRMPPELRKALEKKAEKSMRSLQQEVIYHIEMSLQIENLLASAPPASNDAYTRIAKALRLEKTVEEKDKEIEKLKMQVSLLAESTKISDMAKFDIIQQNVEFIKSAIRKIENAIPPEPITLTNK
;
A
#
# COMPACT_ATOMS: atom_id res chain seq x y z
N MET A 1 -32.38 21.65 23.83
CA MET A 1 -31.78 22.19 22.59
C MET A 1 -31.34 23.62 22.85
N SER A 2 -30.03 23.89 22.86
CA SER A 2 -29.50 25.25 23.00
C SER A 2 -29.94 26.09 21.80
N ARG A 3 -30.53 27.27 22.04
CA ARG A 3 -30.88 28.20 20.97
C ARG A 3 -29.59 28.74 20.35
N ILE A 4 -29.29 28.35 19.11
CA ILE A 4 -28.16 28.89 18.36
C ILE A 4 -28.50 30.35 18.02
N ALA A 5 -27.80 31.30 18.64
CA ALA A 5 -27.97 32.70 18.32
C ALA A 5 -27.23 33.00 17.00
N PRO A 6 -27.90 33.57 15.98
CA PRO A 6 -27.22 33.92 14.74
C PRO A 6 -26.22 35.04 15.01
N TYR A 7 -24.94 34.77 14.74
CA TYR A 7 -23.88 35.79 14.83
C TYR A 7 -23.61 36.38 13.43
N PRO A 8 -23.88 37.68 13.20
CA PRO A 8 -23.65 38.29 11.90
C PRO A 8 -22.15 38.56 11.69
N LEU A 9 -21.47 37.62 11.03
CA LEU A 9 -20.05 37.75 10.71
C LEU A 9 -19.84 38.70 9.51
N ARG A 10 -19.15 39.82 9.75
CA ARG A 10 -18.70 40.71 8.67
C ARG A 10 -17.33 40.23 8.18
N MET A 11 -17.27 39.76 6.94
CA MET A 11 -16.04 39.26 6.33
C MET A 11 -15.59 40.15 5.17
N PRO A 12 -14.29 40.44 5.03
CA PRO A 12 -13.73 41.04 3.82
C PRO A 12 -14.03 40.19 2.58
N PRO A 13 -14.21 40.81 1.40
CA PRO A 13 -14.60 40.11 0.18
C PRO A 13 -13.57 39.07 -0.28
N GLU A 14 -12.28 39.33 -0.07
CA GLU A 14 -11.19 38.40 -0.41
C GLU A 14 -11.26 37.11 0.42
N LEU A 15 -11.44 37.26 1.74
CA LEU A 15 -11.55 36.15 2.68
C LEU A 15 -12.81 35.32 2.40
N ARG A 16 -13.93 35.98 2.11
CA ARG A 16 -15.17 35.32 1.71
C ARG A 16 -14.97 34.45 0.48
N LYS A 17 -14.37 35.00 -0.59
CA LYS A 17 -14.12 34.27 -1.83
C LYS A 17 -13.21 33.06 -1.62
N ALA A 18 -12.19 33.20 -0.77
CA ALA A 18 -11.29 32.10 -0.44
C ALA A 18 -12.01 30.96 0.33
N LEU A 19 -12.91 31.31 1.25
CA LEU A 19 -13.71 30.33 2.01
C LEU A 19 -14.78 29.67 1.14
N GLU A 20 -15.44 30.41 0.24
CA GLU A 20 -16.42 29.84 -0.70
C GLU A 20 -15.77 28.78 -1.60
N LYS A 21 -14.58 29.07 -2.15
CA LYS A 21 -13.81 28.09 -2.95
C LYS A 21 -13.44 26.83 -2.16
N LYS A 22 -13.12 26.97 -0.88
CA LYS A 22 -12.83 25.83 0.00
C LYS A 22 -14.10 25.04 0.33
N ALA A 23 -15.19 25.73 0.64
CA ALA A 23 -16.48 25.13 0.93
C ALA A 23 -17.01 24.31 -0.25
N GLU A 24 -16.88 24.83 -1.49
CA GLU A 24 -17.21 24.10 -2.72
C GLU A 24 -16.39 22.81 -2.86
N LYS A 25 -15.07 22.88 -2.65
CA LYS A 25 -14.19 21.71 -2.70
C LYS A 25 -14.55 20.65 -1.63
N SER A 26 -14.95 21.12 -0.45
CA SER A 26 -15.31 20.29 0.71
C SER A 26 -16.78 19.82 0.68
N MET A 27 -17.58 20.20 -0.33
CA MET A 27 -19.03 19.93 -0.40
C MET A 27 -19.80 20.42 0.84
N ARG A 28 -19.45 21.59 1.37
CA ARG A 28 -20.05 22.19 2.58
C ARG A 28 -20.64 23.56 2.28
N SER A 29 -21.58 24.01 3.12
CA SER A 29 -22.02 25.41 3.08
C SER A 29 -20.93 26.34 3.60
N LEU A 30 -20.92 27.60 3.15
CA LEU A 30 -19.98 28.61 3.64
C LEU A 30 -20.02 28.74 5.17
N GLN A 31 -21.22 28.73 5.76
CA GLN A 31 -21.40 28.82 7.21
C GLN A 31 -20.79 27.61 7.93
N GLN A 32 -21.01 26.40 7.41
CA GLN A 32 -20.46 25.18 7.98
C GLN A 32 -18.93 25.14 7.88
N GLU A 33 -18.36 25.63 6.79
CA GLU A 33 -16.90 25.71 6.65
C GLU A 33 -16.29 26.72 7.62
N VAL A 34 -16.96 27.86 7.86
CA VAL A 34 -16.56 28.82 8.89
C VAL A 34 -16.58 28.19 10.29
N ILE A 35 -17.66 27.49 10.64
CA ILE A 35 -17.78 26.80 11.93
C ILE A 35 -16.67 25.76 12.08
N TYR A 36 -16.44 24.94 11.06
CA TYR A 36 -15.39 23.93 11.06
C TYR A 36 -14.00 24.52 11.34
N HIS A 37 -13.67 25.65 10.70
CA HIS A 37 -12.40 26.33 10.94
C HIS A 37 -12.28 26.90 12.36
N ILE A 38 -13.37 27.42 12.92
CA ILE A 38 -13.40 27.92 14.30
C ILE A 38 -13.22 26.76 15.29
N GLU A 39 -13.94 25.66 15.10
CA GLU A 39 -13.81 24.46 15.93
C GLU A 39 -12.40 23.88 15.88
N MET A 40 -11.82 23.78 14.69
CA MET A 40 -10.45 23.31 14.50
C MET A 40 -9.44 24.22 15.23
N SER A 41 -9.61 25.54 15.10
CA SER A 41 -8.72 26.52 15.75
C SER A 41 -8.82 26.40 17.28
N LEU A 42 -10.03 26.24 17.81
CA LEU A 42 -10.27 26.06 19.25
C LEU A 42 -9.67 24.74 19.76
N GLN A 43 -9.77 23.66 18.98
CA GLN A 43 -9.13 22.38 19.33
C GLN A 43 -7.61 22.54 19.40
N ILE A 44 -7.00 23.23 18.43
CA ILE A 44 -5.56 23.53 18.44
C ILE A 44 -5.20 24.38 19.65
N GLU A 45 -5.95 25.45 19.95
CA GLU A 45 -5.72 26.29 21.12
C GLU A 45 -5.80 25.51 22.43
N ASN A 46 -6.78 24.62 22.58
CA ASN A 46 -6.91 23.76 23.76
C ASN A 46 -5.76 22.75 23.88
N LEU A 47 -5.30 22.19 22.77
CA LEU A 47 -4.11 21.33 22.74
C LEU A 47 -2.84 22.10 23.10
N LEU A 48 -2.74 23.36 22.68
CA LEU A 48 -1.62 24.23 23.03
C LEU A 48 -1.68 24.67 24.50
N ALA A 49 -2.86 24.99 25.02
CA ALA A 49 -3.05 25.44 26.41
C ALA A 49 -2.92 24.30 27.44
N SER A 50 -3.26 23.06 27.05
CA SER A 50 -3.05 21.87 27.88
C SER A 50 -1.59 21.38 27.86
N ALA A 51 -0.75 21.90 26.97
CA ALA A 51 0.68 21.65 26.99
C ALA A 51 1.38 22.52 28.07
N PRO A 52 2.28 21.97 28.89
CA PRO A 52 3.00 22.74 29.90
C PRO A 52 3.75 23.93 29.28
N PRO A 53 3.83 25.10 29.96
CA PRO A 53 4.49 26.32 29.45
C PRO A 53 6.02 26.18 29.28
N ALA A 54 6.59 25.00 29.56
CA ALA A 54 7.99 24.70 29.34
C ALA A 54 8.18 23.92 28.03
N SER A 55 8.01 24.59 26.91
CA SER A 55 8.91 24.49 25.74
C SER A 55 8.28 25.15 24.54
N ASN A 56 9.11 25.85 23.77
CA ASN A 56 8.86 26.34 22.41
C ASN A 56 8.47 25.24 21.39
N ASP A 57 7.99 24.08 21.84
CA ASP A 57 8.05 22.82 21.12
C ASP A 57 6.67 22.30 20.66
N ALA A 58 5.57 22.95 21.06
CA ALA A 58 4.23 22.53 20.66
C ALA A 58 3.94 22.82 19.18
N TYR A 59 4.31 24.01 18.70
CA TYR A 59 4.18 24.37 17.27
C TYR A 59 5.09 23.53 16.37
N THR A 60 6.33 23.23 16.81
CA THR A 60 7.24 22.32 16.08
C THR A 60 6.73 20.90 16.07
N ARG A 61 6.09 20.42 17.15
CA ARG A 61 5.44 19.10 17.19
C ARG A 61 4.26 19.02 16.23
N ILE A 62 3.39 20.02 16.17
CA ILE A 62 2.26 20.06 15.22
C ILE A 62 2.78 20.12 13.78
N ALA A 63 3.78 20.97 13.50
CA ALA A 63 4.41 21.04 12.18
C ALA A 63 5.11 19.73 11.77
N LYS A 64 5.72 19.01 12.73
CA LYS A 64 6.27 17.67 12.50
C LYS A 64 5.16 16.65 12.25
N ALA A 65 4.08 16.67 13.03
CA ALA A 65 2.96 15.75 12.88
C ALA A 65 2.29 15.89 11.50
N LEU A 66 2.02 17.12 11.04
CA LEU A 66 1.46 17.37 9.70
C LEU A 66 2.39 16.94 8.56
N ARG A 67 3.71 17.11 8.75
CA ARG A 67 4.69 16.59 7.78
C ARG A 67 4.71 15.07 7.77
N LEU A 68 4.65 14.44 8.94
CA LEU A 68 4.60 12.99 9.09
C LEU A 68 3.34 12.40 8.45
N GLU A 69 2.18 13.00 8.67
CA GLU A 69 0.91 12.60 8.05
C GLU A 69 1.01 12.59 6.51
N LYS A 70 1.55 13.67 5.93
CA LYS A 70 1.77 13.73 4.48
C LYS A 70 2.73 12.66 3.98
N THR A 71 3.81 12.39 4.72
CA THR A 71 4.75 11.31 4.35
C THR A 71 4.13 9.92 4.47
N VAL A 72 3.22 9.71 5.43
CA VAL A 72 2.48 8.45 5.58
C VAL A 72 1.53 8.25 4.40
N GLU A 73 0.78 9.27 3.98
CA GLU A 73 -0.07 9.19 2.78
C GLU A 73 0.72 8.88 1.50
N GLU A 74 1.91 9.47 1.35
CA GLU A 74 2.80 9.19 0.22
C GLU A 74 3.33 7.74 0.26
N LYS A 75 3.68 7.25 1.45
CA LYS A 75 4.15 5.88 1.66
C LYS A 75 3.06 4.84 1.46
N ASP A 76 1.82 5.11 1.86
CA ASP A 76 0.69 4.22 1.62
C ASP A 76 0.38 4.06 0.13
N LYS A 77 0.46 5.16 -0.65
CA LYS A 77 0.35 5.09 -2.12
C LYS A 77 1.47 4.26 -2.74
N GLU A 78 2.68 4.39 -2.22
CA GLU A 78 3.84 3.61 -2.67
C GLU A 78 3.66 2.11 -2.35
N ILE A 79 3.15 1.79 -1.16
CA ILE A 79 2.82 0.41 -0.74
C ILE A 79 1.76 -0.20 -1.67
N GLU A 80 0.67 0.50 -1.97
CA GLU A 80 -0.36 -0.02 -2.87
C GLU A 80 0.17 -0.26 -4.29
N LYS A 81 1.02 0.65 -4.80
CA LYS A 81 1.68 0.46 -6.09
C LYS A 81 2.60 -0.77 -6.09
N LEU A 82 3.38 -0.96 -5.02
CA LEU A 82 4.26 -2.12 -4.88
C LEU A 82 3.46 -3.42 -4.76
N LYS A 83 2.36 -3.44 -4.00
CA LYS A 83 1.44 -4.60 -3.93
C LYS A 83 0.90 -4.96 -5.31
N MET A 84 0.47 -4.00 -6.11
CA MET A 84 0.02 -4.25 -7.49
C MET A 84 1.12 -4.87 -8.35
N GLN A 85 2.35 -4.34 -8.27
CA GLN A 85 3.48 -4.90 -9.02
C GLN A 85 3.82 -6.32 -8.58
N VAL A 86 3.79 -6.62 -7.29
CA VAL A 86 4.00 -7.96 -6.75
C VAL A 86 2.91 -8.92 -7.25
N SER A 87 1.64 -8.51 -7.24
CA SER A 87 0.54 -9.33 -7.77
C SER A 87 0.72 -9.64 -9.26
N LEU A 88 1.10 -8.64 -10.06
CA LEU A 88 1.37 -8.82 -11.49
C LEU A 88 2.57 -9.73 -11.76
N LEU A 89 3.64 -9.61 -10.97
CA LEU A 89 4.82 -10.48 -11.05
C LEU A 89 4.50 -11.91 -10.59
N ALA A 90 3.72 -12.06 -9.53
CA ALA A 90 3.27 -13.38 -9.07
C ALA A 90 2.39 -14.06 -10.13
N GLU A 91 1.57 -13.29 -10.83
CA GLU A 91 0.76 -13.79 -11.93
C GLU A 91 1.60 -14.13 -13.17
N SER A 92 2.61 -13.32 -13.51
CA SER A 92 3.51 -13.61 -14.64
C SER A 92 4.50 -14.75 -14.39
N THR A 93 4.87 -14.99 -13.12
CA THR A 93 5.75 -16.10 -12.72
C THR A 93 5.00 -17.40 -12.45
N LYS A 94 3.66 -17.41 -12.48
CA LYS A 94 2.89 -18.65 -12.60
C LYS A 94 3.17 -19.25 -13.98
N ILE A 95 4.21 -20.07 -14.03
CA ILE A 95 4.44 -21.00 -15.13
C ILE A 95 3.14 -21.77 -15.30
N SER A 96 2.51 -21.63 -16.47
CA SER A 96 1.31 -22.38 -16.85
C SER A 96 1.55 -23.85 -16.56
N ASP A 97 0.57 -24.54 -15.99
CA ASP A 97 0.72 -25.96 -15.65
C ASP A 97 1.13 -26.79 -16.88
N MET A 98 0.73 -26.37 -18.09
CA MET A 98 1.19 -26.93 -19.36
C MET A 98 2.71 -26.88 -19.52
N ALA A 99 3.35 -25.74 -19.24
CA ALA A 99 4.80 -25.61 -19.33
C ALA A 99 5.54 -26.45 -18.28
N LYS A 100 4.93 -26.69 -17.10
CA LYS A 100 5.48 -27.64 -16.12
C LYS A 100 5.38 -29.08 -16.63
N PHE A 101 4.26 -29.45 -17.23
CA PHE A 101 4.07 -30.77 -17.84
C PHE A 101 5.05 -31.01 -18.99
N ASP A 102 5.32 -30.01 -19.82
CA ASP A 102 6.31 -30.09 -20.91
C ASP A 102 7.73 -30.39 -20.38
N ILE A 103 8.14 -29.72 -19.29
CA ILE A 103 9.44 -29.98 -18.64
C ILE A 103 9.50 -31.39 -18.06
N ILE A 104 8.43 -31.85 -17.40
CA ILE A 104 8.35 -33.21 -16.86
C ILE A 104 8.44 -34.22 -18.00
N GLN A 105 7.75 -33.99 -19.12
CA GLN A 105 7.76 -34.88 -20.27
C GLN A 105 9.15 -34.97 -20.91
N GLN A 106 9.85 -33.85 -21.07
CA GLN A 106 11.25 -33.84 -21.52
C GLN A 106 12.15 -34.64 -20.58
N ASN A 107 12.03 -34.43 -19.27
CA ASN A 107 12.83 -35.15 -18.28
C ASN A 107 12.58 -36.67 -18.33
N VAL A 108 11.33 -37.09 -18.51
CA VAL A 108 10.98 -38.52 -18.67
C VAL A 108 11.64 -39.11 -19.92
N GLU A 109 11.63 -38.39 -21.05
CA GLU A 109 12.31 -38.85 -22.27
C GLU A 109 13.83 -38.94 -22.11
N PHE A 110 14.44 -37.98 -21.42
CA PHE A 110 15.87 -38.05 -21.07
C PHE A 110 16.18 -39.28 -20.23
N ILE A 111 15.38 -39.56 -19.18
CA ILE A 111 15.57 -40.73 -18.32
C ILE A 111 15.42 -42.03 -19.12
N LYS A 112 14.39 -42.15 -19.96
CA LYS A 112 14.22 -43.33 -20.83
C LYS A 112 15.44 -43.54 -21.73
N SER A 113 15.97 -42.45 -22.32
CA SER A 113 17.15 -42.53 -23.18
C SER A 113 18.39 -42.98 -22.40
N ALA A 114 18.53 -42.55 -21.14
CA ALA A 114 19.62 -42.94 -20.27
C ALA A 114 19.51 -44.42 -19.86
N ILE A 115 18.31 -44.89 -19.50
CA ILE A 115 18.05 -46.30 -19.17
C ILE A 115 18.38 -47.20 -20.36
N ARG A 116 17.93 -46.86 -21.58
CA ARG A 116 18.29 -47.63 -22.78
C ARG A 116 19.79 -47.70 -23.03
N LYS A 117 20.51 -46.61 -22.79
CA LYS A 117 21.98 -46.62 -22.90
C LYS A 117 22.62 -47.53 -21.86
N ILE A 118 22.07 -47.58 -20.64
CA ILE A 118 22.52 -48.48 -19.59
C ILE A 118 22.21 -49.93 -19.98
N GLU A 119 20.99 -50.24 -20.42
CA GLU A 119 20.60 -51.59 -20.87
C GLU A 119 21.51 -52.10 -21.99
N ASN A 120 21.82 -51.25 -22.99
CA ASN A 120 22.72 -51.61 -24.08
C ASN A 120 24.19 -51.77 -23.65
N ALA A 121 24.56 -51.22 -22.49
CA ALA A 121 25.91 -51.34 -21.93
C ALA A 121 26.05 -52.54 -20.98
N ILE A 122 24.96 -53.23 -20.64
CA ILE A 122 25.01 -54.46 -19.84
C ILE A 122 25.51 -55.61 -20.73
N PRO A 123 26.65 -56.26 -20.40
CA PRO A 123 27.09 -57.46 -21.11
C PRO A 123 26.12 -58.63 -20.85
N PRO A 124 25.90 -59.53 -21.83
CA PRO A 124 25.03 -60.69 -21.63
C PRO A 124 25.55 -61.58 -20.50
N GLU A 125 24.64 -62.15 -19.71
CA GLU A 125 24.99 -63.03 -18.58
C GLU A 125 25.91 -64.17 -19.05
N PRO A 126 27.02 -64.43 -18.32
CA PRO A 126 27.88 -65.55 -18.64
C PRO A 126 27.10 -66.85 -18.42
N ILE A 127 26.90 -67.60 -19.50
CA ILE A 127 26.37 -68.96 -19.48
C ILE A 127 27.29 -69.78 -18.57
N THR A 128 26.86 -70.05 -17.33
CA THR A 128 27.57 -70.99 -16.46
C THR A 128 27.35 -72.39 -17.01
N LEU A 129 28.27 -72.82 -17.88
CA LEU A 129 28.45 -74.22 -18.22
C LEU A 129 28.94 -74.95 -16.97
N THR A 130 28.01 -75.43 -16.13
CA THR A 130 28.32 -76.44 -15.12
C THR A 130 28.58 -77.76 -15.84
N ASN A 131 29.84 -77.98 -16.21
CA ASN A 131 30.35 -79.25 -16.70
C ASN A 131 30.90 -80.08 -15.53
N LYS A 132 30.40 -81.33 -15.46
CA LYS A 132 30.82 -82.51 -14.68
C LYS A 132 30.40 -82.58 -13.21
#